data_AF-A0A5D3BP95-F1
#
_entry.id   AF-A0A5D3BP95-F1
#
_cell.length_a   1.000
_cell.length_b   1.000
_cell.length_c   1.000
_cell.angle_alpha   90.00
_cell.angle_beta   90.00
_cell.angle_gamma   90.00
#
_symmetry.space_group_name_H-M   'P 1'
#
loop_
_entity.id
_entity.type
_entity.pdbx_description
1 polymer ?
#
loop_
_entity_poly.entity_id
_entity_poly.type
_entity_poly.pdbx_seq_one_letter_code
_entity_poly.pdbx_strand_id
1 'polypeptide(L)' 'MVKTYVRENVPLSRFGVLVAQLESIVASAAQQPPEPLLCFDLLSDLISAIDEEPKQRTTGEIKGDRHREAQSTNTSVDIK' A
#
# COMPACT_ATOMS: atom_id res chain seq x y z
N MET A 1 22.00 -9.68 26.43
CA MET A 1 20.82 -9.88 25.56
C MET A 1 20.05 -8.57 25.51
N VAL A 2 20.12 -7.86 24.38
CA VAL A 2 19.37 -6.61 24.17
C VAL A 2 17.90 -6.98 24.03
N LYS A 3 17.06 -6.50 24.95
CA LYS A 3 15.61 -6.63 24.88
C LYS A 3 15.09 -5.59 23.90
N THR A 4 14.94 -5.96 22.64
CA THR A 4 14.13 -5.20 21.69
C THR A 4 12.67 -5.56 21.93
N TYR A 5 11.87 -4.53 22.21
CA TYR A 5 10.45 -4.64 22.54
C TYR A 5 9.68 -5.04 21.28
N VAL A 6 9.60 -6.35 21.03
CA VAL A 6 8.69 -6.91 20.03
C VAL A 6 7.29 -6.71 20.60
N ARG A 7 6.53 -5.80 20.00
CA ARG A 7 5.06 -5.80 20.09
C ARG A 7 4.60 -7.09 19.42
N GLU A 8 4.63 -8.18 20.19
CA GLU A 8 4.19 -9.52 19.77
C GLU A 8 2.74 -9.43 19.26
N ASN A 9 2.46 -10.08 18.13
CA ASN A 9 1.13 -10.27 17.51
C ASN A 9 0.53 -9.20 16.59
N VAL A 10 1.34 -8.35 15.95
CA VAL A 10 0.89 -7.76 14.66
C VAL A 10 1.80 -8.30 13.57
N PRO A 11 1.27 -8.99 12.53
CA PRO A 11 2.06 -9.36 11.37
C PRO A 11 2.71 -8.11 10.79
N LEU A 12 4.04 -8.06 10.77
CA LEU A 12 4.75 -6.96 10.14
C LEU A 12 4.39 -6.94 8.65
N SER A 13 4.17 -5.74 8.11
CA SER A 13 4.05 -5.57 6.66
C SER A 13 5.35 -6.03 5.98
N ARG A 14 5.27 -6.44 4.71
CA ARG A 14 6.46 -6.82 3.92
C ARG A 14 7.56 -5.74 4.03
N PHE A 15 7.17 -4.47 3.89
CA PHE A 15 8.06 -3.34 4.11
C PHE A 15 8.69 -3.30 5.51
N GLY A 16 7.90 -3.49 6.57
CA GLY A 16 8.39 -3.47 7.95
C GLY A 16 9.40 -4.58 8.26
N VAL A 17 9.23 -5.77 7.66
CA VAL A 17 10.20 -6.87 7.78
C VAL A 17 11.54 -6.48 7.14
N LEU A 18 11.50 -5.93 5.93
CA LEU A 18 12.70 -5.55 5.18
C LEU A 18 13.48 -4.42 5.87
N VAL A 19 12.79 -3.45 6.47
CA VAL A 19 13.44 -2.39 7.28
C VAL A 19 14.14 -2.98 8.50
N ALA A 20 13.48 -3.88 9.24
CA ALA A 20 14.09 -4.53 10.40
C ALA A 20 15.33 -5.35 10.04
N GLN A 21 15.33 -6.00 8.87
CA GLN A 21 16.51 -6.70 8.35
C GLN A 21 17.66 -5.74 8.05
N LEU A 22 17.37 -4.59 7.44
CA LEU A 22 18.39 -3.58 7.13
C LEU A 22 19.00 -3.00 8.41
N GLU A 23 18.17 -2.68 9.41
CA GLU A 23 18.65 -2.20 10.71
C GLU A 23 19.56 -3.22 11.39
N SER A 24 19.21 -4.51 11.33
CA SER A 24 20.06 -5.58 11.87
C SER A 24 21.41 -5.65 11.16
N ILE A 25 21.44 -5.53 9.84
CA ILE A 25 22.69 -5.56 9.06
C ILE A 25 23.57 -4.37 9.42
N VAL A 26 22.99 -3.16 9.46
CA VAL A 26 23.71 -1.92 9.81
C VAL A 26 24.28 -2.02 11.23
N ALA A 27 23.52 -2.58 12.18
CA ALA A 27 23.99 -2.77 13.55
C ALA A 27 25.21 -3.70 13.64
N SER A 28 25.28 -4.73 12.79
CA SER A 28 26.41 -5.68 12.75
C SER A 28 27.56 -5.28 11.82
N ALA A 29 27.37 -4.30 10.93
CA ALA A 29 28.30 -4.00 9.83
C ALA A 29 29.73 -3.64 10.28
N ALA A 30 29.88 -3.06 11.47
CA ALA A 30 31.20 -2.74 12.05
C ALA A 30 31.99 -3.97 12.51
N GLN A 31 31.31 -5.09 12.78
CA GLN A 31 31.90 -6.33 13.27
C GLN A 31 32.00 -7.38 12.15
N GLN A 32 30.99 -7.44 11.30
CA GLN A 32 30.92 -8.34 10.16
C GLN A 32 30.46 -7.55 8.93
N PRO A 33 31.33 -7.37 7.93
CA PRO A 33 30.92 -6.71 6.70
C PRO A 33 29.82 -7.54 6.04
N PRO A 34 28.70 -6.91 5.65
CA PRO A 34 27.63 -7.64 4.99
C PRO A 34 28.02 -8.00 3.55
N GLU A 35 27.51 -9.12 3.08
CA GLU A 35 27.68 -9.54 1.69
C GLU A 35 27.01 -8.52 0.76
N PRO A 36 27.74 -7.93 -0.21
CA PRO A 36 27.21 -6.88 -1.08
C PRO A 36 25.95 -7.30 -1.85
N LEU A 37 25.87 -8.57 -2.28
CA LEU A 37 24.71 -9.09 -2.99
C LEU A 37 23.47 -9.18 -2.09
N LEU A 38 23.64 -9.57 -0.82
CA LEU A 38 22.53 -9.60 0.13
C LEU A 38 22.00 -8.19 0.43
N CYS A 39 22.89 -7.21 0.51
CA CYS A 39 22.49 -5.81 0.64
C CYS A 39 21.73 -5.34 -0.61
N PHE A 40 22.20 -5.70 -1.80
CA PHE A 40 21.52 -5.36 -3.05
C PHE A 40 20.13 -5.97 -3.16
N ASP A 41 20.00 -7.26 -2.86
CA ASP A 41 18.70 -7.96 -2.89
C ASP A 41 17.73 -7.32 -1.91
N LEU A 42 18.16 -7.06 -0.68
CA LEU A 42 17.35 -6.40 0.35
C LEU A 42 16.92 -4.98 -0.05
N LEU A 43 17.83 -4.17 -0.59
CA LEU A 43 17.50 -2.82 -1.07
C LEU A 43 16.55 -2.86 -2.28
N SER A 44 16.71 -3.83 -3.16
CA SER A 44 15.82 -4.04 -4.31
C SER A 44 14.41 -4.45 -3.87
N ASP A 45 14.32 -5.32 -2.86
CA ASP A 45 13.06 -5.71 -2.24
C ASP A 45 12.40 -4.54 -1.52
N LEU A 46 13.17 -3.68 -0.83
CA LEU A 46 12.68 -2.46 -0.18
C LEU A 46 12.09 -1.49 -1.19
N ILE A 47 12.78 -1.23 -2.29
CA ILE A 47 12.28 -0.37 -3.37
C ILE A 47 10.99 -0.96 -3.95
N SER A 48 10.98 -2.26 -4.22
CA SER A 48 9.79 -2.94 -4.74
C SER A 48 8.62 -2.88 -3.77
N ALA A 49 8.86 -2.96 -2.45
CA ALA A 49 7.83 -2.85 -1.41
C ALA A 49 7.25 -1.45 -1.28
N ILE A 50 8.04 -0.41 -1.58
CA ILE A 50 7.59 0.98 -1.64
C ILE A 50 6.72 1.20 -2.89
N ASP A 51 7.16 0.71 -4.04
CA ASP A 51 6.40 0.79 -5.30
C ASP A 51 5.11 -0.06 -5.30
N GLU A 52 5.03 -1.04 -4.39
CA GLU A 52 3.84 -1.84 -4.12
C GLU A 52 2.74 -1.09 -3.33
N GLU A 53 2.92 0.20 -2.98
CA GLU A 53 1.84 1.05 -2.45
C GLU A 53 0.55 0.93 -3.31
N PRO A 54 -0.61 0.88 -2.65
CA PRO A 54 -1.72 0.06 -3.10
C PRO A 54 -2.39 0.64 -4.35
N LYS A 55 -2.21 -0.01 -5.50
CA LYS A 55 -3.06 0.16 -6.69
C LYS A 55 -4.54 -0.25 -6.47
N GLN A 56 -4.99 -0.46 -5.22
CA GLN A 56 -6.36 -0.87 -4.87
C GLN A 56 -6.94 -0.12 -3.66
N ARG A 57 -6.90 1.21 -3.64
CA ARG A 57 -7.86 2.01 -2.84
C ARG A 57 -8.60 3.08 -3.65
N THR A 58 -8.77 2.82 -4.94
CA THR A 58 -9.70 3.57 -5.79
C THR A 58 -10.43 2.62 -6.75
N THR A 59 -10.94 1.53 -6.20
CA THR A 59 -12.11 0.85 -6.78
C THR A 59 -13.29 1.08 -5.85
N GLY A 60 -13.61 2.36 -5.63
CA GLY A 60 -15.01 2.75 -5.56
C GLY A 60 -15.44 2.91 -7.01
N GLU A 61 -16.14 1.91 -7.53
CA GLU A 61 -16.75 1.92 -8.85
C GLU A 61 -17.40 3.29 -9.12
N ILE A 62 -16.90 3.94 -10.16
CA ILE A 62 -17.60 5.02 -10.82
C ILE A 62 -18.83 4.36 -11.47
N LYS A 63 -19.96 4.26 -10.76
CA LYS A 63 -21.24 3.92 -11.38
C LYS A 63 -21.73 5.13 -12.18
N GLY A 64 -21.02 5.41 -13.27
CA GLY A 64 -21.51 6.22 -14.37
C GLY A 64 -22.43 5.35 -15.20
N ASP A 65 -23.71 5.29 -14.82
CA ASP A 65 -24.72 4.62 -15.62
C ASP A 65 -25.93 5.53 -15.83
N ARG A 66 -26.02 5.97 -17.09
CA ARG A 66 -27.22 6.28 -17.86
C ARG A 66 -27.91 7.63 -17.63
N HIS A 67 -27.64 8.51 -18.59
CA HIS A 67 -28.63 9.40 -19.19
C HIS A 67 -30.02 8.75 -19.18
N ARG A 68 -30.99 9.42 -18.53
CA ARG A 68 -32.39 9.35 -18.92
C ARG A 68 -32.86 10.75 -19.24
N GLU A 69 -32.47 11.19 -20.43
CA GLU A 69 -33.19 12.24 -21.14
C GLU A 69 -34.51 11.66 -21.67
N ALA A 70 -35.51 12.54 -21.75
CA ALA A 70 -36.83 12.37 -22.34
C ALA A 70 -37.83 11.46 -21.58
N GLN A 71 -38.72 12.11 -20.83
CA GLN A 71 -40.13 12.07 -21.18
C GLN A 71 -40.81 13.38 -20.77
N SER A 72 -40.93 14.26 -21.76
CA SER A 72 -41.97 15.27 -21.83
C SER A 72 -43.32 14.60 -21.66
N THR A 73 -44.05 14.93 -20.61
CA THR A 73 -45.50 14.74 -20.57
C THR A 73 -46.15 16.06 -20.19
N ASN A 74 -46.58 16.76 -21.24
CA ASN A 74 -47.60 17.78 -21.16
C ASN A 74 -48.78 17.28 -20.32
N THR A 75 -49.13 17.99 -19.25
CA THR A 75 -50.52 18.05 -18.80
C THR A 75 -50.87 19.51 -18.58
N SER A 76 -51.27 20.16 -19.67
CA SER A 76 -52.18 21.30 -19.64
C SER A 76 -53.43 20.86 -18.86
N VAL A 77 -53.77 21.61 -17.82
CA VAL A 77 -55.14 21.72 -17.31
C VAL A 77 -55.33 23.17 -16.87
N ASP A 78 -55.43 24.03 -17.88
CA ASP A 78 -56.25 25.23 -17.79
C ASP A 78 -57.71 24.77 -17.87
N ILE A 79 -58.40 24.73 -16.74
CA ILE A 79 -59.86 24.66 -16.70
C ILE A 79 -60.35 25.90 -15.98
N LYS A 80 -60.63 26.89 -16.84
CA LYS A 80 -61.61 27.99 -16.80
C LYS A 80 -62.42 28.20 -15.52
#